data_AF-A0A0L8GKJ9-F1
#
_entry.id   AF-A0A0L8GKJ9-F1
#
_cell.length_a   1.000
_cell.length_b   1.000
_cell.length_c   1.000
_cell.angle_alpha   90.00
_cell.angle_beta   90.00
_cell.angle_gamma   90.00
#
_symmetry.space_group_name_H-M   'P 1'
#
loop_
_entity.id
_entity.type
_entity.pdbx_description
1 polymer ?
#
loop_
_entity_poly.entity_id
_entity_poly.type
_entity_poly.pdbx_seq_one_letter_code
_entity_poly.pdbx_strand_id
1 'polypeptide(L)'
;MKCGQCKNAKYCSKSCQKSAWPHHKKLCTSSNNANTESSRLIDNFQKAIHEAERRFPCHNKITRFYEVSAGCMPHLSERNKLLVAYILEVGFHFFRPSFFIQDIEGRICSLIFYHKESDPHPYFSWDQLKVGKYICILEPEIHFFLDGQVGFRINSTKDVRVL
;
A
#
# COMPACT_ATOMS: atom_id res chain seq x y z
N MET A 1 -39.30 -13.86 -6.12
CA MET A 1 -38.45 -12.84 -5.43
C MET A 1 -37.03 -13.35 -5.26
N LYS A 2 -36.04 -12.47 -5.23
CA LYS A 2 -34.62 -12.85 -5.05
C LYS A 2 -34.14 -12.46 -3.65
N CYS A 3 -33.15 -13.17 -3.11
CA CYS A 3 -32.47 -12.73 -1.90
C CYS A 3 -31.90 -11.32 -2.11
N GLY A 4 -32.20 -10.37 -1.22
CA GLY A 4 -31.70 -8.99 -1.35
C GLY A 4 -30.18 -8.87 -1.25
N GLN A 5 -29.55 -9.81 -0.55
CA GLN A 5 -28.11 -9.80 -0.27
C GLN A 5 -27.29 -10.42 -1.41
N CYS A 6 -27.55 -11.68 -1.77
CA CYS A 6 -26.77 -12.36 -2.83
C CYS A 6 -27.38 -12.22 -4.23
N LYS A 7 -28.67 -11.85 -4.35
CA LYS A 7 -29.45 -11.84 -5.61
C LYS A 7 -29.47 -13.16 -6.41
N ASN A 8 -28.79 -14.21 -5.95
CA ASN A 8 -28.63 -15.49 -6.62
C ASN A 8 -29.78 -16.46 -6.30
N ALA A 9 -30.17 -16.56 -5.03
CA ALA A 9 -31.29 -17.43 -4.62
C ALA A 9 -32.66 -16.83 -5.01
N LYS A 10 -33.53 -17.66 -5.59
CA LYS A 10 -34.89 -17.33 -6.01
C LYS A 10 -35.91 -18.05 -5.13
N TYR A 11 -36.97 -17.34 -4.75
CA TYR A 11 -38.05 -17.83 -3.89
C TYR A 11 -39.41 -17.49 -4.48
N CYS A 12 -40.37 -18.39 -4.28
CA CYS A 12 -41.78 -18.21 -4.63
C CYS A 12 -42.44 -17.03 -3.89
N SER A 13 -42.12 -16.85 -2.61
CA SER A 13 -42.75 -15.84 -1.74
C SER A 13 -41.82 -15.39 -0.60
N LYS A 14 -42.25 -14.38 0.18
CA LYS A 14 -41.54 -13.94 1.41
C LYS A 14 -41.45 -15.08 2.43
N SER A 15 -42.49 -15.92 2.50
CA SER A 15 -42.52 -17.10 3.36
C SER A 15 -41.46 -18.12 2.94
N CYS A 16 -41.40 -18.46 1.65
CA CYS A 16 -40.38 -19.36 1.10
C CYS A 16 -38.95 -18.88 1.40
N GLN A 17 -38.71 -17.56 1.34
CA GLN A 17 -37.42 -16.96 1.66
C GLN A 17 -37.06 -17.08 3.15
N LYS A 18 -38.00 -16.79 4.06
CA LYS A 18 -37.78 -16.88 5.51
C LYS A 18 -37.51 -18.32 5.95
N SER A 19 -38.25 -19.29 5.42
CA SER A 19 -38.06 -20.71 5.73
C SER A 19 -36.71 -21.25 5.25
N ALA A 20 -36.23 -20.78 4.10
CA ALA A 20 -34.92 -21.16 3.58
C ALA A 20 -33.74 -20.47 4.29
N TRP A 21 -33.98 -19.40 5.06
CA TRP A 21 -32.93 -18.55 5.63
C TRP A 21 -31.92 -19.27 6.54
N PRO A 22 -32.31 -20.19 7.45
CA PRO A 22 -31.35 -20.87 8.34
C PRO A 22 -30.24 -21.62 7.59
N HIS A 23 -30.56 -22.17 6.42
CA HIS A 23 -29.62 -22.87 5.55
C HIS A 23 -28.95 -21.91 4.57
N HIS A 24 -29.72 -21.01 3.96
CA HIS A 24 -29.22 -20.08 2.95
C HIS A 24 -28.17 -19.11 3.52
N LYS A 25 -28.33 -18.61 4.75
CA LYS A 25 -27.41 -17.62 5.34
C LYS A 25 -25.95 -18.08 5.35
N LYS A 26 -25.70 -19.39 5.47
CA LYS A 26 -24.36 -19.98 5.48
C LYS A 26 -23.66 -19.90 4.12
N LEU A 27 -24.46 -19.86 3.05
CA LEU A 27 -24.00 -19.84 1.65
C LEU A 27 -24.31 -18.52 0.95
N CYS A 28 -24.90 -17.55 1.67
CA CYS A 28 -25.31 -16.28 1.12
C CYS A 28 -24.11 -15.34 1.02
N THR A 29 -23.34 -15.47 -0.05
CA THR A 29 -22.26 -14.54 -0.39
C THR A 29 -22.82 -13.37 -1.21
N SER A 30 -22.60 -12.15 -0.73
CA SER A 30 -22.95 -10.94 -1.49
C SER A 30 -22.15 -10.91 -2.79
N SER A 31 -22.81 -10.85 -3.94
CA SER A 31 -22.16 -10.65 -5.25
C SER A 31 -21.46 -9.29 -5.39
N ASN A 32 -21.51 -8.44 -4.36
CA ASN A 32 -20.94 -7.08 -4.36
C ASN A 32 -19.60 -6.94 -3.62
N ASN A 33 -19.17 -7.91 -2.79
CA ASN A 33 -18.04 -7.68 -1.88
C ASN A 33 -16.67 -7.59 -2.58
N ALA A 34 -16.47 -8.31 -3.70
CA ALA A 34 -15.21 -8.25 -4.44
C ALA A 34 -15.02 -6.91 -5.17
N ASN A 35 -16.09 -6.35 -5.75
CA ASN A 35 -16.01 -5.08 -6.48
C ASN A 35 -15.80 -3.88 -5.55
N THR A 36 -16.31 -3.94 -4.32
CA THR A 36 -16.20 -2.83 -3.35
C THR A 36 -14.80 -2.68 -2.75
N GLU A 37 -14.06 -3.78 -2.58
CA GLU A 37 -12.73 -3.71 -1.97
C GLU A 37 -11.69 -3.21 -2.97
N SER A 38 -11.73 -3.71 -4.20
CA SER A 38 -10.91 -3.19 -5.29
C SER A 38 -11.18 -1.70 -5.55
N SER A 39 -12.45 -1.26 -5.53
CA SER A 39 -12.75 0.17 -5.69
C SER A 39 -12.21 1.02 -4.53
N ARG A 40 -12.31 0.54 -3.28
CA ARG A 40 -11.76 1.26 -2.11
C ARG A 40 -10.25 1.40 -2.17
N LEU A 41 -9.53 0.35 -2.60
CA LEU A 41 -8.09 0.40 -2.77
C LEU A 41 -7.68 1.41 -3.84
N ILE A 42 -8.41 1.47 -4.96
CA ILE A 42 -8.20 2.47 -6.02
C ILE A 42 -8.44 3.88 -5.48
N ASP A 43 -9.54 4.12 -4.77
CA ASP A 43 -9.85 5.42 -4.17
C ASP A 43 -8.80 5.86 -3.14
N ASN A 44 -8.34 4.94 -2.30
CA ASN A 44 -7.31 5.21 -1.30
C ASN A 44 -5.96 5.52 -1.97
N PHE A 45 -5.60 4.79 -3.02
CA PHE A 45 -4.41 5.07 -3.80
C PHE A 45 -4.46 6.46 -4.43
N GLN A 46 -5.58 6.83 -5.05
CA GLN A 46 -5.75 8.17 -5.63
C GLN A 46 -5.61 9.29 -4.57
N LYS A 47 -6.16 9.08 -3.37
CA LYS A 47 -6.00 10.03 -2.26
C LYS A 47 -4.54 10.16 -1.82
N ALA A 48 -3.83 9.04 -1.69
CA ALA A 48 -2.41 9.05 -1.34
C ALA A 48 -1.58 9.78 -2.41
N ILE A 49 -1.85 9.53 -3.68
CA ILE A 49 -1.19 10.22 -4.80
C ILE A 49 -1.44 11.74 -4.73
N HIS A 50 -2.69 12.15 -4.56
CA HIS A 50 -3.04 13.57 -4.45
C HIS A 50 -2.36 14.24 -3.24
N GLU A 51 -2.30 13.54 -2.11
CA GLU A 51 -1.61 14.04 -0.93
C GLU A 51 -0.10 14.18 -1.14
N ALA A 52 0.53 13.20 -1.79
CA ALA A 52 1.94 13.24 -2.16
C ALA A 52 2.24 14.46 -3.06
N GLU A 53 1.45 14.66 -4.11
CA GLU A 53 1.57 15.79 -5.03
C GLU A 53 1.41 17.14 -4.31
N ARG A 54 0.45 17.24 -3.39
CA ARG A 54 0.24 18.45 -2.58
C ARG A 54 1.42 18.75 -1.65
N ARG A 55 2.01 17.71 -1.03
CA ARG A 55 3.14 17.85 -0.10
C ARG A 55 4.47 18.11 -0.83
N PHE A 56 4.61 17.61 -2.05
CA PHE A 56 5.85 17.62 -2.82
C PHE A 56 5.64 18.07 -4.28
N PRO A 57 5.17 19.29 -4.53
CA PRO A 57 4.74 19.74 -5.87
C PRO A 57 5.86 19.80 -6.91
N CYS A 58 7.12 19.84 -6.48
CA CYS A 58 8.29 19.92 -7.35
C CYS A 58 9.01 18.57 -7.55
N HIS A 59 8.47 17.47 -6.99
CA HIS A 59 9.07 16.14 -7.14
C HIS A 59 8.43 15.37 -8.32
N ASN A 60 9.26 14.64 -9.06
CA ASN A 60 8.83 13.65 -10.02
C ASN A 60 8.30 12.41 -9.28
N LYS A 61 6.98 12.31 -9.22
CA LYS A 61 6.28 11.20 -8.57
C LYS A 61 6.40 9.93 -9.41
N ILE A 62 6.94 8.89 -8.80
CA ILE A 62 7.01 7.54 -9.37
C ILE A 62 6.21 6.56 -8.51
N THR A 63 5.69 5.51 -9.13
CA THR A 63 4.81 4.53 -8.45
C THR A 63 5.20 3.08 -8.71
N ARG A 64 6.24 2.86 -9.52
CA ARG A 64 6.78 1.55 -9.87
C ARG A 64 8.23 1.48 -9.46
N PHE A 65 8.65 0.35 -8.89
CA PHE A 65 10.02 0.23 -8.37
C PHE A 65 11.09 0.31 -9.46
N TYR A 66 10.82 -0.14 -10.69
CA TYR A 66 11.82 -0.05 -11.77
C TYR A 66 12.11 1.39 -12.21
N GLU A 67 11.20 2.35 -11.97
CA GLU A 67 11.40 3.77 -12.28
C GLU A 67 12.49 4.40 -11.39
N VAL A 68 12.80 3.76 -10.25
CA VAL A 68 13.90 4.16 -9.38
C VAL A 68 15.24 4.00 -10.12
N SER A 69 15.44 2.88 -10.79
CA SER A 69 16.70 2.53 -11.48
C SER A 69 16.74 2.86 -12.97
N ALA A 70 15.64 3.36 -13.57
CA ALA A 70 15.51 3.59 -15.02
C ALA A 70 16.41 4.70 -15.61
N GLY A 71 17.41 5.21 -14.88
CA GLY A 71 18.38 6.17 -15.40
C GLY A 71 19.39 5.49 -16.31
N CYS A 72 19.14 5.50 -17.63
CA CYS A 72 20.10 5.04 -18.65
C CYS A 72 21.32 5.96 -18.82
N MET A 73 21.42 7.04 -18.03
CA MET A 73 22.50 8.02 -18.09
C MET A 73 23.06 8.29 -16.68
N PRO A 74 24.29 7.88 -16.36
CA PRO A 74 24.93 8.11 -15.06
C PRO A 74 25.11 9.60 -14.69
N HIS A 75 24.95 10.53 -15.64
CA HIS A 75 25.21 11.96 -15.46
C HIS A 75 23.97 12.84 -15.30
N LEU A 76 22.77 12.32 -15.55
CA LEU A 76 21.50 12.98 -15.27
C LEU A 76 20.77 12.10 -14.25
N SER A 77 21.28 12.07 -13.02
CA SER A 77 20.44 11.67 -11.89
C SER A 77 19.24 12.61 -11.91
N GLU A 78 18.08 12.08 -12.32
CA GLU A 78 16.79 12.76 -12.19
C GLU A 78 16.56 12.98 -10.70
N ARG A 79 17.12 14.08 -10.18
CA ARG A 79 16.90 14.54 -8.81
C ARG A 79 15.43 14.87 -8.63
N ASN A 80 14.98 14.87 -7.38
CA ASN A 80 13.61 15.14 -6.97
C ASN A 80 12.65 13.97 -7.27
N LYS A 81 13.08 12.72 -7.21
CA LYS A 81 12.17 11.56 -7.31
C LYS A 81 11.41 11.36 -6.00
N LEU A 82 10.12 11.05 -6.11
CA LEU A 82 9.27 10.71 -4.98
C LEU A 82 8.53 9.40 -5.27
N LEU A 83 8.94 8.31 -4.63
CA LEU A 83 8.24 7.05 -4.73
C LEU A 83 7.05 7.04 -3.78
N VAL A 84 5.86 6.70 -4.28
CA VAL A 84 4.68 6.41 -3.48
C VAL A 84 4.40 4.91 -3.53
N ALA A 85 4.39 4.25 -2.36
CA ALA A 85 4.18 2.81 -2.25
C ALA A 85 3.18 2.46 -1.13
N TYR A 86 2.52 1.32 -1.24
CA TYR A 86 1.59 0.80 -0.24
C TYR A 86 2.31 -0.01 0.83
N ILE A 87 1.99 0.19 2.11
CA ILE A 87 2.51 -0.61 3.22
C ILE A 87 1.68 -1.89 3.33
N LEU A 88 2.24 -2.99 2.83
CA LEU A 88 1.55 -4.27 2.70
C LEU A 88 1.52 -5.05 4.02
N GLU A 89 2.67 -5.18 4.68
CA GLU A 89 2.81 -5.97 5.90
C GLU A 89 4.06 -5.55 6.68
N VAL A 90 4.14 -5.95 7.94
CA VAL A 90 5.34 -5.75 8.77
C VAL A 90 6.40 -6.76 8.34
N GLY A 91 7.63 -6.29 8.15
CA GLY A 91 8.75 -7.12 7.74
C GLY A 91 9.40 -7.86 8.91
N PHE A 92 10.23 -8.84 8.57
CA PHE A 92 11.00 -9.62 9.54
C PHE A 92 12.46 -9.18 9.52
N HIS A 93 12.81 -8.17 10.32
CA HIS A 93 14.21 -7.82 10.59
C HIS A 93 14.42 -7.68 12.10
N PHE A 94 15.28 -8.52 12.68
CA PHE A 94 15.38 -8.75 14.13
C PHE A 94 15.69 -7.49 14.96
N PHE A 95 16.37 -6.50 14.39
CA PHE A 95 16.87 -5.33 15.13
C PHE A 95 16.46 -3.98 14.55
N ARG A 96 15.70 -3.98 13.45
CA ARG A 96 15.33 -2.75 12.77
C ARG A 96 13.87 -2.83 12.36
N PRO A 97 13.08 -1.76 12.57
CA PRO A 97 11.76 -1.68 12.00
C PRO A 97 11.84 -1.91 10.49
N SER A 98 11.02 -2.83 10.01
CA SER A 98 10.95 -3.17 8.58
C SER A 98 9.52 -3.44 8.17
N PHE A 99 9.25 -3.23 6.89
CA PHE A 99 7.94 -3.40 6.26
C PHE A 99 8.15 -3.98 4.87
N PHE A 100 7.18 -4.74 4.38
CA PHE A 100 7.09 -5.02 2.95
C PHE A 100 6.20 -3.95 2.32
N ILE A 101 6.70 -3.31 1.27
CA ILE A 101 5.96 -2.30 0.52
C ILE A 101 5.67 -2.80 -0.89
N GLN A 102 4.54 -2.36 -1.42
CA GLN A 102 4.03 -2.79 -2.71
C GLN A 102 3.87 -1.60 -3.67
N ASP A 103 4.28 -1.78 -4.91
CA ASP A 103 4.12 -0.78 -5.98
C ASP A 103 2.77 -0.91 -6.70
N ILE A 104 2.49 -0.02 -7.67
CA ILE A 104 1.19 -0.02 -8.40
C ILE A 104 0.97 -1.27 -9.28
N GLU A 105 2.03 -1.99 -9.65
CA GLU A 105 1.96 -3.24 -10.42
C GLU A 105 1.89 -4.47 -9.50
N GLY A 106 1.93 -4.25 -8.19
CA GLY A 106 1.86 -5.29 -7.19
C GLY A 106 3.20 -5.94 -6.85
N ARG A 107 4.33 -5.41 -7.33
CA ARG A 107 5.66 -5.89 -6.92
C ARG A 107 5.91 -5.53 -5.47
N ILE A 108 6.61 -6.41 -4.76
CA ILE A 108 6.89 -6.28 -3.33
C ILE A 108 8.40 -6.14 -3.12
N CYS A 109 8.80 -5.21 -2.27
CA CYS A 109 10.19 -5.02 -1.84
C CYS A 109 10.24 -4.73 -0.34
N SER A 110 11.41 -4.97 0.27
CA SER A 110 11.64 -4.67 1.68
C SER A 110 11.89 -3.18 1.90
N LEU A 111 11.35 -2.61 2.96
CA LEU A 111 11.65 -1.27 3.45
C LEU A 111 12.26 -1.43 4.85
N ILE A 112 13.52 -1.04 5.05
CA ILE A 112 14.23 -1.24 6.32
C ILE A 112 14.82 0.08 6.81
N PHE A 113 14.51 0.43 8.06
CA PHE A 113 14.95 1.67 8.69
C PHE A 113 16.30 1.48 9.39
N TYR A 114 17.36 2.11 8.87
CA TYR A 114 18.74 2.11 9.41
C TYR A 114 19.13 3.43 10.08
N HIS A 115 18.23 4.41 10.06
CA HIS A 115 18.41 5.72 10.68
C HIS A 115 18.81 5.58 12.16
N LYS A 116 19.59 6.55 12.65
CA LYS A 116 20.13 6.56 14.03
C LYS A 116 19.39 7.54 14.95
N GLU A 117 18.54 8.37 14.36
CA GLU A 117 17.67 9.33 15.03
C GLU A 117 16.81 8.59 16.07
N SER A 118 16.83 9.06 17.31
CA SER A 118 16.04 8.46 18.39
C SER A 118 14.54 8.74 18.23
N ASP A 119 14.19 9.81 17.52
CA ASP A 119 12.82 10.24 17.27
C ASP A 119 12.63 10.57 15.77
N PRO A 120 11.67 9.94 15.08
CA PRO A 120 11.35 10.27 13.68
C PRO A 120 10.58 11.59 13.49
N HIS A 121 10.16 12.26 14.55
CA HIS A 121 9.58 13.61 14.49
C HIS A 121 10.56 14.62 13.85
N PRO A 122 10.10 15.59 13.04
CA PRO A 122 8.72 15.91 12.68
C PRO A 122 8.16 15.15 11.46
N TYR A 123 8.93 14.21 10.91
CA TYR A 123 8.62 13.65 9.60
C TYR A 123 7.55 12.56 9.65
N PHE A 124 7.59 11.72 10.69
CA PHE A 124 6.54 10.78 11.03
C PHE A 124 6.64 10.35 12.50
N SER A 125 5.65 9.60 12.96
CA SER A 125 5.70 8.82 14.21
C SER A 125 5.51 7.34 13.87
N TRP A 126 6.10 6.45 14.67
CA TRP A 126 5.98 5.01 14.45
C TRP A 126 4.53 4.52 14.43
N ASP A 127 3.63 5.18 15.16
CA ASP A 127 2.20 4.89 15.18
C ASP A 127 1.48 5.18 13.85
N GLN A 128 2.05 6.02 12.97
CA GLN A 128 1.51 6.26 11.64
C GLN A 128 1.88 5.14 10.66
N LEU A 129 3.02 4.49 10.86
CA LEU A 129 3.60 3.52 9.94
C LEU A 129 2.93 2.14 10.10
N LYS A 130 1.73 1.99 9.51
CA LYS A 130 0.87 0.82 9.66
C LYS A 130 0.46 0.23 8.31
N VAL A 131 0.19 -1.07 8.31
CA VAL A 131 -0.40 -1.79 7.18
C VAL A 131 -1.68 -1.09 6.71
N GLY A 132 -1.86 -0.98 5.39
CA GLY A 132 -3.02 -0.27 4.82
C GLY A 132 -2.76 1.20 4.53
N LYS A 133 -1.61 1.75 4.96
CA LYS A 133 -1.18 3.12 4.66
C LYS A 133 -0.31 3.20 3.44
N TYR A 134 -0.10 4.41 2.94
CA TYR A 134 0.87 4.67 1.89
C TYR A 134 2.07 5.41 2.46
N ILE A 135 3.20 5.26 1.79
CA ILE A 135 4.45 5.87 2.17
C ILE A 135 5.08 6.57 0.98
N CYS A 136 5.62 7.76 1.23
CA CYS A 136 6.51 8.46 0.31
C CYS A 136 7.96 8.19 0.71
N ILE A 137 8.82 7.92 -0.28
CA ILE A 137 10.27 7.88 -0.13
C ILE A 137 10.85 8.93 -1.09
N LEU A 138 11.54 9.92 -0.54
CA LEU A 138 12.26 10.97 -1.27
C LEU A 138 13.61 10.41 -1.74
N GLU A 139 14.02 10.79 -2.95
CA GLU A 139 15.26 10.32 -3.59
C GLU A 139 15.49 8.81 -3.36
N PRO A 140 14.52 7.95 -3.74
CA PRO A 140 14.57 6.53 -3.44
C PRO A 140 15.78 5.87 -4.11
N GLU A 141 16.44 4.96 -3.39
CA GLU A 141 17.54 4.16 -3.90
C GLU A 141 17.30 2.67 -3.60
N ILE A 142 17.54 1.81 -4.60
CA ILE A 142 17.48 0.36 -4.43
C ILE A 142 18.75 -0.10 -3.72
N HIS A 143 18.57 -0.87 -2.66
CA HIS A 143 19.60 -1.48 -1.84
C HIS A 143 19.53 -3.00 -1.91
N PHE A 144 20.70 -3.62 -2.05
CA PHE A 144 20.89 -5.07 -1.98
C PHE A 144 21.44 -5.41 -0.60
N PHE A 145 20.67 -6.14 0.20
CA PHE A 145 21.01 -6.52 1.56
C PHE A 145 21.84 -7.81 1.57
N LEU A 146 22.61 -8.02 2.64
CA LEU A 146 23.53 -9.17 2.78
C LEU A 146 22.81 -10.52 2.88
N ASP A 147 21.53 -10.50 3.25
CA ASP A 147 20.65 -11.67 3.31
C ASP A 147 19.98 -11.99 1.96
N GLY A 148 20.34 -11.25 0.91
CA GLY A 148 19.78 -11.40 -0.44
C GLY A 148 18.46 -10.66 -0.65
N GLN A 149 17.91 -9.97 0.36
CA GLN A 149 16.75 -9.11 0.16
C GLN A 149 17.12 -7.92 -0.73
N VAL A 150 16.15 -7.44 -1.51
CA VAL A 150 16.27 -6.23 -2.32
C VAL A 150 15.14 -5.28 -1.95
N GLY A 151 15.48 -4.00 -1.75
CA GLY A 151 14.49 -3.02 -1.36
C GLY A 151 15.07 -1.66 -1.02
N PHE A 152 14.44 -0.93 -0.12
CA PHE A 152 14.79 0.45 0.24
C PHE A 152 15.37 0.50 1.64
N ARG A 153 16.57 1.09 1.77
CA ARG A 153 17.24 1.31 3.05
C ARG A 153 17.10 2.77 3.48
N ILE A 154 16.34 3.03 4.54
CA ILE A 154 16.10 4.40 5.03
C ILE A 154 17.17 4.79 6.04
N ASN A 155 18.09 5.66 5.63
CA ASN A 155 19.21 6.11 6.47
C ASN A 155 18.89 7.39 7.27
N SER A 156 17.84 8.13 6.89
CA SER A 156 17.35 9.28 7.65
C SER A 156 15.81 9.36 7.62
N THR A 157 15.21 9.78 8.73
CA THR A 157 13.75 9.88 8.87
C THR A 157 13.16 10.99 7.99
N LYS A 158 13.97 11.98 7.60
CA LYS A 158 13.58 13.07 6.70
C LYS A 158 13.21 12.63 5.30
N ASP A 159 13.68 11.46 4.88
CA ASP A 159 13.51 10.94 3.51
C ASP A 159 12.15 10.26 3.33
N VAL A 160 11.31 10.22 4.38
CA VAL A 160 10.06 9.47 4.38
C VAL A 160 8.88 10.30 4.89
N ARG A 161 7.69 10.14 4.28
CA ARG A 161 6.41 10.59 4.84
C ARG A 161 5.38 9.48 4.78
N VAL A 162 4.51 9.41 5.78
CA VAL A 162 3.33 8.53 5.76
C VAL A 162 2.10 9.33 5.30
N LEU A 163 1.24 8.66 4.53
CA LEU A 163 -0.02 9.13 3.96
C LEU A 163 -1.19 8.26 4.46
#